data_AF-A0A2Z2KD56-F1
#
_entry.id   AF-A0A2Z2KD56-F1
#
_cell.length_a   1.000
_cell.length_b   1.000
_cell.length_c   1.000
_cell.angle_alpha   90.00
_cell.angle_beta   90.00
_cell.angle_gamma   90.00
#
_symmetry.space_group_name_H-M   'P 1'
#
loop_
_entity.id
_entity.type
_entity.pdbx_description
1 polymer ?
#
loop_
_entity_poly.entity_id
_entity_poly.type
_entity_poly.pdbx_seq_one_letter_code
_entity_poly.pdbx_strand_id
1 'polypeptide(L)'
;MANRKYTQLFELMDALHDHKENIDYYAIQRTESGNRLPNRLSEIEKSAAEIEEIAKKIQLLVKSMRRKQGANHEGGIINES
;
A
#
# COMPACT_ATOMS: atom_id res chain seq x y z
N MET A 1 -19.34 -6.30 6.28
CA MET A 1 -18.58 -5.74 5.12
C MET A 1 -17.38 -4.88 5.51
N ALA A 2 -17.38 -4.13 6.62
CA ALA A 2 -16.23 -3.32 7.05
C ALA A 2 -14.95 -4.15 7.28
N ASN A 3 -15.08 -5.32 7.90
CA ASN A 3 -13.96 -6.21 8.23
C ASN A 3 -13.10 -6.57 7.01
N ARG A 4 -13.72 -6.96 5.87
CA ARG A 4 -12.98 -7.35 4.65
C ARG A 4 -12.13 -6.23 4.05
N LYS A 5 -12.57 -4.97 4.12
CA LYS A 5 -11.78 -3.84 3.59
C LYS A 5 -10.58 -3.52 4.46
N TYR A 6 -10.71 -3.68 5.78
CA TYR A 6 -9.58 -3.54 6.69
C TYR A 6 -8.58 -4.68 6.47
N THR A 7 -9.03 -5.92 6.32
CA THR A 7 -8.16 -7.05 5.95
C THR A 7 -7.38 -6.76 4.67
N GLN A 8 -8.06 -6.33 3.60
CA GLN A 8 -7.41 -5.95 2.34
C GLN A 8 -6.41 -4.79 2.50
N LEU A 9 -6.71 -3.83 3.38
CA LEU A 9 -5.79 -2.73 3.66
C LEU A 9 -4.52 -3.22 4.36
N PHE A 10 -4.66 -4.13 5.34
CA PHE A 10 -3.51 -4.74 6.02
C PHE A 10 -2.67 -5.57 5.05
N GLU A 11 -3.29 -6.42 4.23
CA GLU A 11 -2.59 -7.20 3.19
C GLU A 11 -1.78 -6.29 2.23
N LEU A 12 -2.34 -5.14 1.84
CA LEU A 12 -1.63 -4.18 1.00
C LEU A 12 -0.49 -3.48 1.74
N MET A 13 -0.64 -3.22 3.04
CA MET A 13 0.42 -2.62 3.86
C MET A 13 1.57 -3.60 4.11
N ASP A 14 1.27 -4.88 4.34
CA ASP A 14 2.25 -5.94 4.49
C ASP A 14 3.05 -6.11 3.19
N ALA A 15 2.36 -6.18 2.03
CA ALA A 15 3.03 -6.24 0.73
C ALA A 15 3.93 -5.00 0.48
N LEU A 16 3.48 -3.81 0.88
CA LEU A 16 4.29 -2.59 0.77
C LEU A 16 5.55 -2.67 1.63
N HIS A 17 5.44 -3.24 2.83
CA HIS A 17 6.56 -3.47 3.72
C HIS A 17 7.59 -4.44 3.11
N ASP A 18 7.14 -5.57 2.56
CA ASP A 18 8.01 -6.57 1.92
C ASP A 18 8.83 -5.96 0.76
N HIS A 19 8.19 -5.17 -0.10
CA HIS A 19 8.91 -4.51 -1.20
C HIS A 19 9.87 -3.43 -0.71
N LYS A 20 9.55 -2.73 0.37
CA LYS A 20 10.47 -1.78 1.01
C LYS A 20 11.68 -2.51 1.58
N GLU A 21 11.49 -3.64 2.25
CA GLU A 21 12.59 -4.46 2.76
C GLU A 21 13.48 -5.00 1.64
N ASN A 22 12.91 -5.39 0.50
CA ASN A 22 13.68 -5.76 -0.67
C ASN A 22 14.55 -4.60 -1.19
N ILE A 23 14.00 -3.38 -1.27
CA ILE A 23 14.80 -2.20 -1.66
C ILE A 23 15.96 -2.00 -0.68
N ASP A 24 15.70 -2.03 0.61
CA ASP A 24 16.73 -1.84 1.64
C ASP A 24 17.81 -2.92 1.56
N TYR A 25 17.39 -4.19 1.43
CA TYR A 25 18.29 -5.32 1.26
C TYR A 25 19.21 -5.08 0.07
N TYR A 26 18.65 -4.85 -1.12
CA TYR A 26 19.48 -4.65 -2.30
C TYR A 26 20.33 -3.37 -2.20
N ALA A 27 19.83 -2.29 -1.59
CA ALA A 27 20.56 -1.03 -1.46
C ALA A 27 21.79 -1.14 -0.54
N ILE A 28 21.70 -1.90 0.55
CA ILE A 28 22.70 -1.96 1.61
C ILE A 28 23.60 -3.19 1.50
N GLN A 29 23.03 -4.34 1.11
CA GLN A 29 23.71 -5.62 1.15
C GLN A 29 24.88 -5.69 0.18
N ARG A 30 25.91 -6.42 0.61
CA ARG A 30 27.12 -6.73 -0.17
C ARG A 30 27.30 -8.24 -0.28
N THR A 31 28.04 -8.66 -1.30
CA THR A 31 28.51 -10.04 -1.43
C THR A 31 29.54 -10.35 -0.34
N GLU A 32 29.86 -11.62 -0.14
CA GLU A 32 30.91 -12.07 0.80
C GLU A 32 32.27 -11.41 0.50
N SER A 33 32.54 -11.11 -0.78
CA SER A 33 33.75 -10.40 -1.22
C SER A 33 33.67 -8.88 -1.06
N GLY A 34 32.61 -8.34 -0.44
CA GLY A 34 32.41 -6.90 -0.21
C GLY A 34 31.92 -6.10 -1.41
N ASN A 35 31.61 -6.74 -2.53
CA ASN A 35 31.10 -6.08 -3.73
C ASN A 35 29.59 -5.81 -3.61
N ARG A 36 29.08 -4.89 -4.42
CA ARG A 36 27.62 -4.68 -4.54
C ARG A 36 26.97 -5.94 -5.12
N LEU A 37 25.74 -6.24 -4.69
CA LEU A 37 24.99 -7.36 -5.24
C LEU A 37 24.78 -7.20 -6.77
N PRO A 38 24.88 -8.31 -7.53
CA PRO A 38 24.48 -8.30 -8.94
C PRO A 38 22.99 -7.98 -9.06
N ASN A 39 22.59 -7.38 -10.18
CA ASN A 39 21.20 -7.00 -10.49
C ASN A 39 20.51 -6.04 -9.50
N ARG A 40 21.26 -5.48 -8.53
CA ARG A 40 20.75 -4.55 -7.51
C ARG A 40 19.77 -3.50 -8.04
N LEU A 41 20.18 -2.78 -9.10
CA LEU A 41 19.36 -1.70 -9.65
C LEU A 41 18.04 -2.23 -10.22
N SER A 42 18.09 -3.34 -10.94
CA SER A 42 16.88 -3.96 -11.52
C SER A 42 15.91 -4.43 -10.45
N GLU A 43 16.39 -5.02 -9.35
CA GLU A 43 15.53 -5.46 -8.24
C GLU A 43 14.94 -4.29 -7.45
N ILE A 44 15.71 -3.21 -7.27
CA ILE A 44 15.22 -1.97 -6.66
C ILE A 44 14.15 -1.33 -7.55
N GLU A 45 14.39 -1.22 -8.86
CA GLU A 45 13.42 -0.65 -9.82
C GLU A 45 12.12 -1.46 -9.85
N LYS A 46 12.23 -2.80 -9.88
CA LYS A 46 11.08 -3.70 -9.81
C LYS A 46 10.29 -3.49 -8.51
N SER A 47 10.97 -3.46 -7.36
CA SER A 47 10.30 -3.25 -6.07
C SER A 47 9.67 -1.86 -5.96
N ALA A 48 10.30 -0.83 -6.53
CA ALA A 48 9.74 0.51 -6.58
C ALA A 48 8.47 0.60 -7.43
N ALA A 49 8.44 -0.10 -8.58
CA ALA A 49 7.24 -0.18 -9.42
C ALA A 49 6.09 -0.89 -8.70
N GLU A 50 6.36 -1.98 -7.98
CA GLU A 50 5.34 -2.68 -7.19
C GLU A 50 4.81 -1.81 -6.04
N ILE A 51 5.68 -1.06 -5.35
CA ILE A 51 5.27 -0.09 -4.32
C ILE A 51 4.33 0.96 -4.91
N GLU A 52 4.63 1.49 -6.10
CA GLU A 52 3.76 2.47 -6.75
C GLU A 52 2.35 1.89 -7.01
N GLU A 53 2.27 0.68 -7.54
CA GLU A 53 1.00 0.00 -7.80
C GLU A 53 0.23 -0.31 -6.51
N ILE A 54 0.91 -0.74 -5.45
CA ILE A 54 0.29 -0.96 -4.13
C ILE A 54 -0.23 0.35 -3.56
N ALA A 55 0.54 1.44 -3.64
CA ALA A 55 0.14 2.75 -3.16
C ALA A 55 -1.13 3.26 -3.87
N LYS A 56 -1.23 3.06 -5.19
CA LYS A 56 -2.46 3.34 -5.97
C LYS A 56 -3.65 2.53 -5.46
N LYS A 57 -3.47 1.23 -5.20
CA LYS A 57 -4.53 0.34 -4.67
C LYS A 57 -5.00 0.79 -3.27
N ILE A 58 -4.07 1.11 -2.37
CA ILE A 58 -4.37 1.64 -1.03
C ILE A 58 -5.18 2.94 -1.16
N GLN A 59 -4.75 3.87 -2.02
CA GLN A 59 -5.44 5.13 -2.22
C GLN A 59 -6.89 4.92 -2.69
N LEU A 60 -7.12 4.02 -3.64
CA LEU A 60 -8.46 3.67 -4.13
C LEU A 60 -9.31 3.01 -3.02
N LEU A 61 -8.75 2.09 -2.25
CA LEU A 61 -9.43 1.40 -1.16
C LEU A 61 -9.85 2.38 -0.07
N VAL A 62 -8.95 3.24 0.40
CA VAL A 62 -9.21 4.28 1.40
C VAL A 62 -10.29 5.26 0.90
N LYS A 63 -10.21 5.72 -0.36
CA LYS A 63 -11.28 6.54 -0.98
C LYS A 63 -12.63 5.84 -0.96
N SER A 64 -12.68 4.53 -1.18
CA SER A 64 -13.92 3.73 -1.14
C SER A 64 -14.47 3.53 0.27
N MET A 65 -13.62 3.60 1.29
CA MET A 65 -14.01 3.50 2.70
C MET A 65 -14.58 4.84 3.18
N ARG A 66 -13.93 5.97 2.81
CA ARG A 66 -14.39 7.32 3.15
C ARG A 66 -15.76 7.68 2.54
N ARG A 67 -16.01 7.32 1.27
CA ARG A 67 -17.30 7.58 0.61
C ARG A 67 -18.51 6.94 1.32
N LYS A 68 -18.30 5.83 2.03
CA LYS A 68 -19.37 5.19 2.83
C LYS A 68 -19.63 5.88 4.17
N GLN A 69 -18.68 6.65 4.70
CA GLN A 69 -18.91 7.44 5.92
C GLN A 69 -19.66 8.74 5.63
N GLY A 70 -19.41 9.38 4.47
CA GLY A 70 -20.13 10.60 4.07
C GLY A 70 -21.60 10.39 3.72
N ALA A 71 -21.96 9.25 3.10
CA ALA A 71 -23.34 8.95 2.71
C ALA A 71 -24.30 8.64 3.89
N ASN A 72 -23.77 8.48 5.11
CA ASN A 72 -24.56 8.21 6.31
C ASN A 72 -24.81 9.48 7.15
N HIS A 73 -24.37 10.66 6.72
CA HIS A 73 -24.53 11.92 7.47
C HIS A 73 -25.47 12.95 6.82
N GLU A 74 -25.98 12.70 5.61
CA GLU A 74 -26.87 13.61 4.87
C GLU A 74 -28.29 13.04 4.69
N GLY A 75 -28.77 12.27 5.67
CA GLY A 75 -30.02 11.50 5.58
C GLY A 75 -31.08 11.80 6.65
N GLY A 76 -30.97 12.88 7.42
CA GLY A 76 -32.00 13.19 8.41
C GLY A 76 -31.89 14.59 8.99
N ILE A 77 -32.66 15.52 8.42
CA ILE A 77 -33.85 16.06 9.08
C ILE A 77 -34.91 16.25 8.01
N ILE A 78 -35.99 15.49 8.16
CA ILE A 78 -37.25 15.60 7.45
C ILE A 78 -38.02 16.78 8.04
N ASN A 79 -38.62 17.55 7.15
CA ASN A 79 -39.60 18.62 7.36
C ASN A 79 -40.56 18.38 8.53
N GLU A 80 -40.75 19.36 9.43
CA GLU A 80 -42.00 19.54 10.17
C GLU A 80 -42.35 21.03 10.30
N SER A 81 -43.48 21.37 9.65
CA SER A 81 -44.45 22.45 9.87
C SER A 81 -44.05 23.92 9.63
#